data_AF-A0A1Y0IU23-F1
#
_entry.id   AF-A0A1Y0IU23-F1
#
_cell.length_a   1.000
_cell.length_b   1.000
_cell.length_c   1.000
_cell.angle_alpha   90.00
_cell.angle_beta   90.00
_cell.angle_gamma   90.00
#
_symmetry.space_group_name_H-M   'P 1'
#
loop_
_entity.id
_entity.type
_entity.pdbx_description
1 polymer ?
#
loop_
_entity_poly.entity_id
_entity_poly.type
_entity_poly.pdbx_seq_one_letter_code
_entity_poly.pdbx_strand_id
1 'polypeptide(L)'
;MLMIEKVRLSIGICLAGAVISIPVSTASAGGTFMALGVADYMYASDLNNDDAYKFRDRLLANGNWVKYAEYYDGSVWDTDFVNSGKYTDILLFTGHGSSTGNLILQEAGGSTYTNTKRIYANWDDVGNGWVGWDDTVDHDFEWAMFMACDVLVQNGWGGTLANGGHHIFGYRDNSSESADSFVVDSFLTRAWGTNQHVPVRMIFAWEMANVTWDEPAWAITGHKGNENDYFHFVNTGATKDISGTSDIYHWFSGGGYYLDVWKNESSEQPLNVGQTKKLGNVKIEHEALNYEELAKSFFTNGYVTETGGEFGSQIYTDEGAILNVYPSGAISYSHESGTTTALFSQEQALQQADAFIQKHGGMPSDAYVDEIIPRKSVHEDTGQEYVTGYQITYRHSYEDVAIRGMAGDAIKVIVDNSGVPFYYREWNFVKSKVIGSEKDTISVQDVLKKAESEISAKSKSTKKQKVENIEMVYWSKPFVMKQDIMKPAWRVSTKIQDIYVDAHTGEVIDTEKAIKEFVQ
;
A
#
# COMPACT_ATOMS: atom_id res chain seq x y z
N MET A 1 -50.12 -1.64 -60.38
CA MET A 1 -50.46 -2.00 -58.99
C MET A 1 -49.28 -1.58 -58.12
N LEU A 2 -49.33 -0.33 -57.64
CA LEU A 2 -48.23 0.37 -56.97
C LEU A 2 -48.41 0.25 -55.45
N MET A 3 -47.42 -0.32 -54.77
CA MET A 3 -47.31 -0.29 -53.31
C MET A 3 -46.69 1.04 -52.88
N ILE A 4 -47.39 1.75 -51.99
CA ILE A 4 -46.87 2.93 -51.27
C ILE A 4 -46.51 2.47 -49.86
N GLU A 5 -45.22 2.56 -49.54
CA GLU A 5 -44.64 2.31 -48.22
C GLU A 5 -44.97 3.48 -47.28
N LYS A 6 -45.55 3.17 -46.12
CA LYS A 6 -45.76 4.13 -45.02
C LYS A 6 -44.58 4.09 -44.07
N VAL A 7 -43.73 5.11 -44.13
CA VAL A 7 -42.74 5.41 -43.10
C VAL A 7 -43.46 5.94 -41.85
N ARG A 8 -43.30 5.28 -40.70
CA ARG A 8 -43.64 5.84 -39.38
C ARG A 8 -42.35 6.29 -38.71
N LEU A 9 -42.21 7.60 -38.53
CA LEU A 9 -41.17 8.23 -37.75
C LEU A 9 -41.63 8.24 -36.27
N SER A 10 -41.00 7.45 -35.42
CA SER A 10 -41.18 7.55 -33.96
C SER A 10 -40.02 8.35 -33.38
N ILE A 11 -40.33 9.57 -32.92
CA ILE A 11 -39.40 10.41 -32.16
C ILE A 11 -39.44 9.89 -30.71
N GLY A 12 -38.43 9.12 -30.32
CA GLY A 12 -38.18 8.76 -28.92
C GLY A 12 -37.34 9.84 -28.25
N ILE A 13 -37.92 10.52 -27.27
CA ILE A 13 -37.22 11.45 -26.38
C ILE A 13 -36.50 10.60 -25.33
N CYS A 14 -35.16 10.53 -25.37
CA CYS A 14 -34.34 9.99 -24.29
C CYS A 14 -34.23 11.02 -23.17
N LEU A 15 -34.96 10.81 -22.08
CA LEU A 15 -34.68 11.40 -20.78
C LEU A 15 -33.82 10.39 -20.00
N ALA A 16 -32.50 10.50 -20.09
CA ALA A 16 -31.58 9.80 -19.21
C ALA A 16 -31.30 10.70 -17.98
N GLY A 17 -32.24 10.71 -17.04
CA GLY A 17 -31.93 11.09 -15.66
C GLY A 17 -31.45 9.83 -14.95
N ALA A 18 -30.13 9.64 -14.86
CA ALA A 18 -29.58 8.62 -13.99
C ALA A 18 -29.87 9.03 -12.54
N VAL A 19 -30.90 8.44 -11.94
CA VAL A 19 -31.00 8.36 -10.49
C VAL A 19 -29.91 7.38 -10.08
N ILE A 20 -28.76 7.92 -9.66
CA ILE A 20 -27.75 7.14 -8.95
C ILE A 20 -28.39 6.82 -7.60
N SER A 21 -29.01 5.65 -7.49
CA SER A 21 -29.33 5.07 -6.19
C SER A 21 -27.99 4.71 -5.56
N ILE A 22 -27.51 5.55 -4.64
CA ILE A 22 -26.37 5.21 -3.79
C ILE A 22 -26.79 3.94 -3.03
N PRO A 23 -26.12 2.79 -3.24
CA PRO A 23 -26.41 1.60 -2.46
C PRO A 23 -26.13 1.92 -0.99
N VAL A 24 -27.07 1.57 -0.13
CA VAL A 24 -26.97 1.85 1.30
C VAL A 24 -26.11 0.75 1.91
N SER A 25 -25.00 1.15 2.55
CA SER A 25 -24.21 0.31 3.46
C SER A 25 -25.15 -0.48 4.37
N THR A 26 -24.84 -1.75 4.62
CA THR A 26 -25.65 -2.54 5.58
C THR A 26 -25.26 -2.26 7.02
N ALA A 27 -24.01 -1.82 7.27
CA ALA A 27 -23.59 -1.19 8.51
C ALA A 27 -23.92 0.32 8.51
N SER A 28 -24.15 0.89 9.69
CA SER A 28 -24.76 2.21 9.87
C SER A 28 -23.74 3.31 10.24
N ALA A 29 -22.77 3.58 9.38
CA ALA A 29 -21.80 4.63 9.68
C ALA A 29 -22.40 6.05 9.81
N GLY A 30 -22.07 6.74 10.91
CA GLY A 30 -22.35 8.16 11.14
C GLY A 30 -21.53 9.10 10.24
N GLY A 31 -20.52 8.57 9.55
CA GLY A 31 -19.60 9.32 8.70
C GLY A 31 -18.67 10.22 9.50
N THR A 32 -18.25 9.80 10.69
CA THR A 32 -17.42 10.54 11.62
C THR A 32 -16.03 9.94 11.73
N PHE A 33 -15.02 10.79 11.91
CA PHE A 33 -13.64 10.31 12.06
C PHE A 33 -12.84 11.08 13.10
N MET A 34 -11.80 10.41 13.61
CA MET A 34 -10.76 10.96 14.47
C MET A 34 -9.39 10.78 13.81
N ALA A 35 -8.57 11.83 13.83
CA ALA A 35 -7.18 11.77 13.38
C ALA A 35 -6.23 12.14 14.53
N LEU A 36 -5.31 11.24 14.85
CA LEU A 36 -4.32 11.39 15.91
C LEU A 36 -2.92 11.33 15.30
N GLY A 37 -2.01 12.19 15.76
CA GLY A 37 -0.62 12.16 15.30
C GLY A 37 0.38 12.49 16.41
N VAL A 38 1.52 11.81 16.44
CA VAL A 38 2.61 12.11 17.37
C VAL A 38 3.93 12.11 16.59
N ALA A 39 4.51 13.31 16.42
CA ALA A 39 5.70 13.52 15.59
C ALA A 39 7.02 13.56 16.40
N ASP A 40 7.00 14.03 17.65
CA ASP A 40 8.22 14.24 18.45
C ASP A 40 8.35 13.29 19.67
N TYR A 41 9.46 12.54 19.77
CA TYR A 41 9.84 11.82 20.99
C TYR A 41 11.36 11.50 21.06
N MET A 42 11.85 11.15 22.26
CA MET A 42 13.28 11.21 22.67
C MET A 42 14.31 10.45 21.80
N TYR A 43 13.88 9.56 20.92
CA TYR A 43 14.79 8.65 20.19
C TYR A 43 14.67 8.72 18.66
N ALA A 44 13.77 9.53 18.10
CA ALA A 44 13.74 9.85 16.68
C ALA A 44 13.46 11.36 16.52
N SER A 45 14.37 12.06 15.88
CA SER A 45 14.12 13.41 15.35
C SER A 45 13.69 13.28 13.89
N ASP A 46 12.81 14.16 13.42
CA ASP A 46 12.41 14.35 12.01
C ASP A 46 11.17 13.58 11.51
N LEU A 47 10.30 13.12 12.42
CA LEU A 47 8.98 12.65 12.03
C LEU A 47 7.98 13.80 12.02
N ASN A 48 6.91 13.64 11.26
CA ASN A 48 5.90 14.66 11.10
C ASN A 48 4.50 14.00 11.16
N ASN A 49 3.46 14.83 11.21
CA ASN A 49 2.09 14.35 11.23
C ASN A 49 1.47 14.35 9.81
N ASP A 50 2.29 14.30 8.74
CA ASP A 50 1.82 14.45 7.35
C ASP A 50 0.81 13.37 6.99
N ASP A 51 1.00 12.13 7.43
CA ASP A 51 0.05 11.02 7.22
C ASP A 51 -1.35 11.37 7.75
N ALA A 52 -1.41 11.90 8.98
CA ALA A 52 -2.66 12.25 9.64
C ALA A 52 -3.32 13.47 8.99
N TYR A 53 -2.53 14.46 8.59
CA TYR A 53 -3.05 15.61 7.85
C TYR A 53 -3.62 15.18 6.50
N LYS A 54 -2.89 14.34 5.76
CA LYS A 54 -3.30 13.85 4.44
C LYS A 54 -4.58 13.03 4.54
N PHE A 55 -4.66 12.11 5.50
CA PHE A 55 -5.87 11.34 5.77
C PHE A 55 -7.07 12.23 6.09
N ARG A 56 -6.92 13.18 7.03
CA ARG A 56 -7.96 14.14 7.40
C ARG A 56 -8.45 14.93 6.19
N ASP A 57 -7.53 15.49 5.42
CA ASP A 57 -7.86 16.37 4.30
C ASP A 57 -8.57 15.59 3.19
N ARG A 58 -8.19 14.32 2.97
CA ARG A 58 -8.88 13.42 2.04
C ARG A 58 -10.31 13.07 2.49
N LEU A 59 -10.51 12.74 3.77
CA LEU A 59 -11.85 12.47 4.30
C LEU A 59 -12.76 13.70 4.17
N LEU A 60 -12.25 14.87 4.57
CA LEU A 60 -13.01 16.12 4.44
C LEU A 60 -13.33 16.46 2.97
N ALA A 61 -12.41 16.20 2.05
CA ALA A 61 -12.62 16.44 0.63
C ALA A 61 -13.67 15.52 -0.01
N ASN A 62 -13.89 14.31 0.55
CA ASN A 62 -14.94 13.39 0.10
C ASN A 62 -16.36 13.91 0.41
N GLY A 63 -16.52 14.80 1.40
CA GLY A 63 -17.77 15.50 1.71
C GLY A 63 -18.81 14.68 2.48
N ASN A 64 -18.63 13.36 2.61
CA ASN A 64 -19.48 12.49 3.43
C ASN A 64 -18.96 12.32 4.87
N TRP A 65 -17.80 12.90 5.19
CA TRP A 65 -17.12 12.70 6.46
C TRP A 65 -17.04 13.97 7.29
N VAL A 66 -17.36 13.84 8.57
CA VAL A 66 -17.30 14.90 9.58
C VAL A 66 -16.22 14.58 10.59
N LYS A 67 -15.27 15.50 10.74
CA LYS A 67 -14.24 15.37 11.76
C LYS A 67 -14.87 15.51 13.15
N TYR A 68 -14.81 14.46 13.94
CA TYR A 68 -15.19 14.48 15.36
C TYR A 68 -14.11 15.17 16.19
N ALA A 69 -12.86 14.71 16.03
CA ALA A 69 -11.71 15.27 16.74
C ALA A 69 -10.42 15.13 15.93
N GLU A 70 -9.46 16.00 16.22
CA GLU A 70 -8.06 15.82 15.85
C GLU A 70 -7.16 16.26 16.99
N TYR A 71 -6.14 15.46 17.29
CA TYR A 71 -5.17 15.76 18.33
C TYR A 71 -3.76 15.44 17.84
N TYR A 72 -2.81 16.32 18.15
CA TYR A 72 -1.42 16.16 17.74
C TYR A 72 -0.47 16.33 18.93
N ASP A 73 0.59 15.52 18.91
CA ASP A 73 1.73 15.54 19.82
C ASP A 73 1.29 15.48 21.29
N GLY A 74 1.71 16.43 22.12
CA GLY A 74 1.36 16.51 23.54
C GLY A 74 -0.15 16.63 23.84
N SER A 75 -0.99 16.77 22.81
CA SER A 75 -2.45 16.78 22.93
C SER A 75 -3.08 15.40 22.79
N VAL A 76 -2.33 14.35 22.46
CA VAL A 76 -2.81 12.96 22.37
C VAL A 76 -2.70 12.28 23.74
N TRP A 77 -3.77 11.59 24.16
CA TRP A 77 -3.89 10.91 25.44
C TRP A 77 -4.35 9.46 25.25
N ASP A 78 -4.03 8.60 26.23
CA ASP A 78 -4.50 7.21 26.25
C ASP A 78 -6.03 7.11 26.15
N THR A 79 -6.74 8.06 26.75
CA THR A 79 -8.19 8.14 26.70
C THR A 79 -8.76 8.44 25.31
N ASP A 80 -7.99 9.04 24.41
CA ASP A 80 -8.46 9.34 23.05
C ASP A 80 -8.71 8.06 22.27
N PHE A 81 -7.89 7.03 22.50
CA PHE A 81 -8.10 5.69 21.96
C PHE A 81 -9.26 4.94 22.59
N VAL A 82 -9.72 5.31 23.78
CA VAL A 82 -10.93 4.72 24.38
C VAL A 82 -12.18 5.45 23.89
N ASN A 83 -12.06 6.75 23.63
CA ASN A 83 -13.15 7.60 23.16
C ASN A 83 -13.41 7.45 21.66
N SER A 84 -12.39 7.14 20.84
CA SER A 84 -12.53 6.96 19.41
C SER A 84 -13.61 5.94 19.06
N GLY A 85 -13.51 4.69 19.53
CA GLY A 85 -14.51 3.66 19.21
C GLY A 85 -15.84 3.78 19.96
N LYS A 86 -16.14 4.95 20.55
CA LYS A 86 -17.49 5.31 21.02
C LYS A 86 -18.16 6.37 20.16
N TYR A 87 -17.37 7.23 19.54
CA TYR A 87 -17.88 8.46 18.92
C TYR A 87 -17.44 8.64 17.47
N THR A 88 -16.61 7.73 16.95
CA THR A 88 -16.11 7.80 15.58
C THR A 88 -16.16 6.46 14.88
N ASP A 89 -16.63 6.49 13.64
CA ASP A 89 -16.61 5.33 12.75
C ASP A 89 -15.17 4.98 12.36
N ILE A 90 -14.34 6.00 12.12
CA ILE A 90 -12.95 5.80 11.70
C ILE A 90 -11.96 6.47 12.64
N LEU A 91 -10.97 5.72 13.08
CA LEU A 91 -9.77 6.22 13.73
C LEU A 91 -8.57 6.11 12.80
N LEU A 92 -7.81 7.18 12.64
CA LEU A 92 -6.41 7.10 12.21
C LEU A 92 -5.47 7.57 13.32
N PHE A 93 -4.40 6.82 13.53
CA PHE A 93 -3.26 7.22 14.35
C PHE A 93 -1.97 7.11 13.55
N THR A 94 -1.14 8.16 13.54
CA THR A 94 0.26 8.09 13.11
C THR A 94 1.21 8.35 14.28
N GLY A 95 2.31 7.60 14.35
CA GLY A 95 3.31 7.74 15.40
C GLY A 95 4.09 6.45 15.61
N HIS A 96 4.52 6.20 16.84
CA HIS A 96 5.38 5.04 17.16
C HIS A 96 4.63 3.97 17.90
N GLY A 97 4.86 2.74 17.46
CA GLY A 97 4.51 1.55 18.20
C GLY A 97 5.76 0.75 18.60
N SER A 98 5.57 -0.19 19.52
CA SER A 98 6.59 -1.17 19.89
C SER A 98 5.98 -2.56 19.98
N SER A 99 6.78 -3.59 19.68
CA SER A 99 6.34 -4.97 19.94
C SER A 99 6.15 -5.32 21.40
N THR A 100 6.48 -4.41 22.34
CA THR A 100 6.17 -4.62 23.75
C THR A 100 4.74 -4.23 24.09
N GLY A 101 3.94 -3.82 23.10
CA GLY A 101 2.55 -3.49 23.37
C GLY A 101 2.25 -2.00 23.45
N ASN A 102 3.13 -1.07 23.04
CA ASN A 102 2.94 0.34 23.40
C ASN A 102 2.98 1.29 22.20
N LEU A 103 1.99 2.19 22.16
CA LEU A 103 1.97 3.43 21.41
C LEU A 103 2.63 4.54 22.20
N ILE A 104 3.61 5.23 21.62
CA ILE A 104 4.27 6.37 22.29
C ILE A 104 3.45 7.63 22.05
N LEU A 105 3.05 8.31 23.13
CA LEU A 105 2.19 9.49 23.06
C LEU A 105 2.92 10.81 23.36
N GLN A 106 4.02 10.76 24.13
CA GLN A 106 4.81 11.95 24.48
C GLN A 106 6.30 11.62 24.63
N GLU A 107 7.12 12.65 24.45
CA GLU A 107 8.56 12.64 24.77
C GLU A 107 8.76 12.33 26.27
N ALA A 108 9.55 11.30 26.60
CA ALA A 108 9.94 11.01 27.98
C ALA A 108 11.06 11.96 28.50
N GLY A 109 10.97 13.26 28.23
CA GLY A 109 11.96 14.26 28.64
C GLY A 109 11.87 14.60 30.14
N GLY A 110 12.82 14.11 30.95
CA GLY A 110 13.20 14.73 32.23
C GLY A 110 12.39 14.36 33.50
N SER A 111 12.64 13.17 34.04
CA SER A 111 12.73 12.84 35.48
C SER A 111 11.71 13.35 36.51
N THR A 112 10.51 13.86 36.17
CA THR A 112 9.52 14.27 37.21
C THR A 112 8.05 13.91 36.97
N TYR A 113 7.68 13.26 35.87
CA TYR A 113 6.27 12.91 35.65
C TYR A 113 5.94 11.51 36.19
N THR A 114 5.12 11.45 37.24
CA THR A 114 4.61 10.22 37.87
C THR A 114 3.39 9.62 37.14
N ASN A 115 2.94 10.23 36.03
CA ASN A 115 1.77 9.75 35.29
C ASN A 115 2.18 9.07 33.99
N THR A 116 2.41 7.76 34.05
CA THR A 116 2.81 6.91 32.92
C THR A 116 1.80 6.91 31.76
N LYS A 117 0.52 7.21 32.02
CA LYS A 117 -0.55 7.30 31.01
C LYS A 117 -0.38 8.44 30.01
N ARG A 118 0.48 9.42 30.32
CA ARG A 118 0.85 10.47 29.37
C ARG A 118 1.94 10.06 28.39
N ILE A 119 2.64 8.96 28.67
CA ILE A 119 3.86 8.59 27.93
C ILE A 119 3.54 7.55 26.87
N TYR A 120 2.62 6.62 27.17
CA TYR A 120 2.21 5.59 26.23
C TYR A 120 0.74 5.18 26.40
N ALA A 121 0.13 4.71 25.32
CA ALA A 121 -1.07 3.87 25.33
C ALA A 121 -0.65 2.42 25.10
N ASN A 122 -1.24 1.47 25.82
CA ASN A 122 -0.94 0.06 25.61
C ASN A 122 -1.92 -0.53 24.57
N TRP A 123 -1.44 -1.38 23.65
CA TRP A 123 -2.25 -2.06 22.64
C TRP A 123 -3.40 -2.88 23.24
N ASP A 124 -3.22 -3.46 24.43
CA ASP A 124 -4.26 -4.20 25.14
C ASP A 124 -5.36 -3.27 25.71
N ASP A 125 -5.04 -1.98 25.89
CA ASP A 125 -5.98 -0.94 26.32
C ASP A 125 -6.57 -0.16 25.13
N VAL A 126 -5.84 -0.05 24.02
CA VAL A 126 -6.33 0.54 22.77
C VAL A 126 -7.41 -0.37 22.22
N GLY A 127 -8.56 0.19 21.88
CA GLY A 127 -9.69 -0.63 21.48
C GLY A 127 -10.52 -1.22 22.61
N ASN A 128 -10.08 -1.06 23.87
CA ASN A 128 -10.87 -1.53 25.00
C ASN A 128 -12.15 -0.70 25.13
N GLY A 129 -13.29 -1.37 24.93
CA GLY A 129 -14.60 -0.73 24.91
C GLY A 129 -14.96 -0.05 23.58
N TRP A 130 -14.22 -0.34 22.50
CA TRP A 130 -14.74 -0.15 21.15
C TRP A 130 -15.85 -1.14 20.91
N VAL A 131 -16.90 -0.64 20.29
CA VAL A 131 -18.12 -1.39 20.01
C VAL A 131 -18.57 -0.94 18.63
N GLY A 132 -18.78 -1.89 17.72
CA GLY A 132 -19.60 -1.70 16.53
C GLY A 132 -20.93 -2.37 16.79
N TRP A 133 -21.97 -1.57 16.98
CA TRP A 133 -23.32 -2.08 17.19
C TRP A 133 -24.15 -1.74 15.97
N ASP A 134 -24.66 -2.80 15.33
CA ASP A 134 -25.73 -2.74 14.35
C ASP A 134 -26.79 -1.67 14.74
N ASP A 135 -26.99 -0.71 13.84
CA ASP A 135 -28.09 0.25 13.86
C ASP A 135 -28.05 1.34 14.95
N THR A 136 -26.88 1.69 15.50
CA THR A 136 -26.76 2.87 16.39
C THR A 136 -25.78 3.91 15.88
N VAL A 137 -26.27 5.14 15.63
CA VAL A 137 -25.43 6.31 15.27
C VAL A 137 -24.44 6.73 16.37
N ASP A 138 -24.65 6.25 17.59
CA ASP A 138 -23.78 6.47 18.74
C ASP A 138 -23.21 5.10 19.12
N HIS A 139 -21.89 4.92 19.04
CA HIS A 139 -21.14 3.66 19.28
C HIS A 139 -21.07 2.68 18.09
N ASP A 140 -20.59 3.17 16.95
CA ASP A 140 -20.37 2.36 15.74
C ASP A 140 -18.89 2.47 15.29
N PHE A 141 -17.99 1.76 15.96
CA PHE A 141 -16.60 1.69 15.50
C PHE A 141 -16.51 0.77 14.29
N GLU A 142 -16.02 1.30 13.18
CA GLU A 142 -15.98 0.59 11.91
C GLU A 142 -14.54 0.23 11.53
N TRP A 143 -13.64 1.21 11.53
CA TRP A 143 -12.28 1.07 11.00
C TRP A 143 -11.23 1.76 11.87
N ALA A 144 -10.09 1.11 12.07
CA ALA A 144 -8.89 1.77 12.63
C ALA A 144 -7.71 1.62 11.69
N MET A 145 -6.93 2.68 11.53
CA MET A 145 -5.70 2.70 10.75
C MET A 145 -4.56 3.21 11.61
N PHE A 146 -3.55 2.38 11.82
CA PHE A 146 -2.38 2.72 12.61
C PHE A 146 -1.13 2.77 11.73
N MET A 147 -0.67 3.98 11.46
CA MET A 147 0.60 4.28 10.78
C MET A 147 1.74 4.29 11.79
N ALA A 148 1.92 3.14 12.44
CA ALA A 148 2.87 2.92 13.52
C ALA A 148 3.43 1.48 13.47
N CYS A 149 4.66 1.29 13.97
CA CYS A 149 5.31 -0.02 14.03
C CYS A 149 4.60 -1.04 14.90
N ASP A 150 4.75 -2.32 14.55
CA ASP A 150 4.44 -3.47 15.41
C ASP A 150 2.99 -3.47 15.96
N VAL A 151 2.05 -2.76 15.33
CA VAL A 151 0.65 -2.62 15.76
C VAL A 151 -0.01 -3.99 15.76
N LEU A 152 0.12 -4.71 14.66
CA LEU A 152 -0.61 -5.96 14.43
C LEU A 152 0.15 -7.20 14.92
N VAL A 153 1.23 -7.03 15.71
CA VAL A 153 1.93 -8.15 16.38
C VAL A 153 1.14 -8.68 17.59
N GLN A 154 0.16 -7.91 18.07
CA GLN A 154 -0.60 -8.24 19.27
C GLN A 154 -1.92 -8.95 18.97
N ASN A 155 -2.22 -9.96 19.78
CA ASN A 155 -3.45 -10.75 19.66
C ASN A 155 -4.69 -10.05 20.23
N GLY A 156 -4.52 -8.93 20.95
CA GLY A 156 -5.60 -8.17 21.59
C GLY A 156 -6.67 -7.68 20.61
N TRP A 157 -6.30 -7.45 19.34
CA TRP A 157 -7.22 -7.02 18.29
C TRP A 157 -8.36 -7.97 18.03
N GLY A 158 -8.16 -9.28 18.24
CA GLY A 158 -9.26 -10.24 18.14
C GLY A 158 -10.37 -9.97 19.15
N GLY A 159 -10.01 -9.53 20.37
CA GLY A 159 -10.98 -9.12 21.39
C GLY A 159 -11.68 -7.81 21.06
N THR A 160 -10.95 -6.85 20.48
CA THR A 160 -11.53 -5.57 20.00
C THR A 160 -12.54 -5.82 18.88
N LEU A 161 -12.14 -6.57 17.85
CA LEU A 161 -12.98 -6.87 16.68
C LEU A 161 -14.19 -7.73 17.04
N ALA A 162 -14.05 -8.67 17.99
CA ALA A 162 -15.19 -9.45 18.49
C ALA A 162 -16.36 -8.61 19.04
N ASN A 163 -16.15 -7.31 19.32
CA ASN A 163 -17.18 -6.37 19.75
C ASN A 163 -17.75 -5.51 18.60
N GLY A 164 -17.48 -5.84 17.33
CA GLY A 164 -18.22 -5.33 16.17
C GLY A 164 -17.49 -4.39 15.20
N GLY A 165 -16.16 -4.27 15.26
CA GLY A 165 -15.41 -3.51 14.24
C GLY A 165 -15.15 -4.33 12.98
N HIS A 166 -15.03 -3.67 11.82
CA HIS A 166 -14.79 -4.35 10.56
C HIS A 166 -13.31 -4.73 10.38
N HIS A 167 -12.43 -3.73 10.34
CA HIS A 167 -11.00 -3.97 10.15
C HIS A 167 -10.10 -2.97 10.88
N ILE A 168 -8.93 -3.47 11.25
CA ILE A 168 -7.79 -2.74 11.79
C ILE A 168 -6.63 -2.88 10.82
N PHE A 169 -6.22 -1.76 10.24
CA PHE A 169 -5.04 -1.65 9.40
C PHE A 169 -3.86 -1.22 10.25
N GLY A 170 -2.69 -1.80 10.00
CA GLY A 170 -1.48 -1.40 10.68
C GLY A 170 -0.29 -2.25 10.28
N TYR A 171 0.89 -1.91 10.80
CA TYR A 171 2.09 -2.67 10.47
C TYR A 171 2.23 -3.88 11.38
N ARG A 172 2.54 -5.03 10.78
CA ARG A 172 2.97 -6.22 11.52
C ARG A 172 4.42 -6.09 11.99
N ASP A 173 5.23 -5.37 11.24
CA ASP A 173 6.64 -5.16 11.55
C ASP A 173 6.88 -3.65 11.74
N ASN A 174 8.13 -3.18 11.67
CA ASN A 174 8.37 -1.74 11.76
C ASN A 174 7.94 -1.04 10.45
N SER A 175 7.48 0.20 10.55
CA SER A 175 7.14 1.05 9.41
C SER A 175 8.18 2.16 9.19
N SER A 176 8.16 2.74 8.00
CA SER A 176 8.96 3.90 7.63
C SER A 176 8.04 5.08 7.29
N GLU A 177 8.29 6.25 7.90
CA GLU A 177 7.51 7.47 7.63
C GLU A 177 7.44 7.80 6.13
N SER A 178 8.55 7.58 5.42
CA SER A 178 8.66 7.88 4.00
C SER A 178 7.66 7.13 3.14
N ALA A 179 7.26 5.91 3.52
CA ALA A 179 6.36 5.09 2.72
C ALA A 179 4.91 5.18 3.18
N ASP A 180 4.69 5.38 4.48
CA ASP A 180 3.38 5.45 5.12
C ASP A 180 2.41 6.41 4.39
N SER A 181 2.87 7.63 4.09
CA SER A 181 2.06 8.66 3.44
C SER A 181 1.64 8.33 2.00
N PHE A 182 2.45 7.55 1.28
CA PHE A 182 2.18 7.14 -0.09
C PHE A 182 1.28 5.91 -0.12
N VAL A 183 1.54 4.94 0.77
CA VAL A 183 0.71 3.75 0.91
C VAL A 183 -0.71 4.12 1.30
N VAL A 184 -0.90 4.97 2.31
CA VAL A 184 -2.23 5.42 2.76
C VAL A 184 -2.96 6.15 1.64
N ASP A 185 -2.30 7.07 0.94
CA ASP A 185 -2.95 7.83 -0.12
C ASP A 185 -3.32 6.94 -1.31
N SER A 186 -2.43 6.04 -1.68
CA SER A 186 -2.64 5.02 -2.72
C SER A 186 -3.82 4.11 -2.38
N PHE A 187 -3.89 3.66 -1.13
CA PHE A 187 -4.97 2.85 -0.58
C PHE A 187 -6.30 3.59 -0.61
N LEU A 188 -6.38 4.78 0.01
CA LEU A 188 -7.60 5.57 0.11
C LEU A 188 -8.13 5.97 -1.28
N THR A 189 -7.23 6.31 -2.19
CA THR A 189 -7.58 6.63 -3.59
C THR A 189 -8.31 5.45 -4.24
N ARG A 190 -7.80 4.23 -4.06
CA ARG A 190 -8.38 2.98 -4.61
C ARG A 190 -9.62 2.53 -3.87
N ALA A 191 -9.65 2.62 -2.54
CA ALA A 191 -10.77 2.20 -1.71
C ALA A 191 -12.01 3.08 -1.97
N TRP A 192 -11.82 4.39 -2.17
CA TRP A 192 -12.93 5.30 -2.46
C TRP A 192 -13.26 5.46 -3.94
N GLY A 193 -12.33 5.12 -4.83
CA GLY A 193 -12.44 5.52 -6.23
C GLY A 193 -12.35 7.04 -6.39
N THR A 194 -11.47 7.69 -5.63
CA THR A 194 -11.19 9.13 -5.82
C THR A 194 -10.05 9.31 -6.82
N ASN A 195 -9.77 10.55 -7.22
CA ASN A 195 -8.80 10.87 -8.28
C ASN A 195 -9.03 10.02 -9.55
N GLN A 196 -10.31 9.78 -9.89
CA GLN A 196 -10.74 9.06 -11.11
C GLN A 196 -10.43 7.56 -11.09
N HIS A 197 -10.18 6.98 -9.92
CA HIS A 197 -10.16 5.53 -9.77
C HIS A 197 -11.58 4.96 -9.69
N VAL A 198 -11.76 3.74 -10.21
CA VAL A 198 -12.88 2.87 -9.85
C VAL A 198 -12.63 2.34 -8.43
N PRO A 199 -13.61 2.42 -7.53
CA PRO A 199 -13.47 1.87 -6.19
C PRO A 199 -13.32 0.35 -6.23
N VAL A 200 -12.41 -0.18 -5.43
CA VAL A 200 -12.24 -1.63 -5.21
C VAL A 200 -12.43 -1.98 -3.74
N ARG A 201 -12.63 -3.27 -3.45
CA ARG A 201 -12.73 -3.75 -2.06
C ARG A 201 -11.52 -3.35 -1.21
N MET A 202 -11.75 -3.13 0.08
CA MET A 202 -10.76 -2.64 1.05
C MET A 202 -9.47 -3.46 1.06
N ILE A 203 -9.62 -4.78 1.19
CA ILE A 203 -8.46 -5.70 1.19
C ILE A 203 -7.70 -5.59 -0.14
N PHE A 204 -8.40 -5.45 -1.25
CA PHE A 204 -7.74 -5.39 -2.54
C PHE A 204 -7.07 -4.03 -2.81
N ALA A 205 -7.68 -2.93 -2.34
CA ALA A 205 -7.04 -1.61 -2.34
C ALA A 205 -5.72 -1.62 -1.54
N TRP A 206 -5.72 -2.27 -0.38
CA TRP A 206 -4.53 -2.43 0.48
C TRP A 206 -3.43 -3.22 -0.24
N GLU A 207 -3.80 -4.35 -0.85
CA GLU A 207 -2.83 -5.18 -1.56
C GLU A 207 -2.20 -4.45 -2.74
N MET A 208 -3.00 -3.75 -3.56
CA MET A 208 -2.47 -2.93 -4.64
C MET A 208 -1.52 -1.84 -4.14
N ALA A 209 -1.84 -1.19 -3.02
CA ALA A 209 -0.98 -0.17 -2.44
C ALA A 209 0.37 -0.76 -2.02
N ASN A 210 0.36 -1.90 -1.32
CA ASN A 210 1.56 -2.63 -0.91
C ASN A 210 2.41 -3.05 -2.12
N VAL A 211 1.81 -3.61 -3.16
CA VAL A 211 2.55 -4.06 -4.35
C VAL A 211 3.10 -2.88 -5.15
N THR A 212 2.35 -1.78 -5.25
CA THR A 212 2.81 -0.56 -5.95
C THR A 212 4.02 0.03 -5.25
N TRP A 213 3.95 0.16 -3.92
CA TRP A 213 4.94 0.89 -3.12
C TRP A 213 6.03 0.02 -2.48
N ASP A 214 6.03 -1.30 -2.70
CA ASP A 214 6.96 -2.25 -2.10
C ASP A 214 6.89 -2.30 -0.56
N GLU A 215 5.67 -2.23 -0.01
CA GLU A 215 5.42 -2.15 1.44
C GLU A 215 4.73 -3.39 2.01
N PRO A 216 5.41 -4.55 2.09
CA PRO A 216 4.79 -5.82 2.49
C PRO A 216 4.42 -5.92 3.98
N ALA A 217 4.92 -5.00 4.80
CA ALA A 217 4.76 -5.03 6.26
C ALA A 217 3.42 -4.44 6.74
N TRP A 218 2.77 -3.60 5.92
CA TRP A 218 1.43 -3.10 6.20
C TRP A 218 0.42 -4.22 6.01
N ALA A 219 -0.44 -4.45 6.99
CA ALA A 219 -1.31 -5.62 7.09
C ALA A 219 -2.71 -5.22 7.58
N ILE A 220 -3.63 -6.19 7.56
CA ILE A 220 -5.01 -6.02 8.00
C ILE A 220 -5.36 -7.11 9.00
N THR A 221 -6.05 -6.76 10.07
CA THR A 221 -6.75 -7.71 10.93
C THR A 221 -8.24 -7.35 10.95
N GLY A 222 -9.13 -8.31 10.77
CA GLY A 222 -10.57 -8.06 10.62
C GLY A 222 -11.35 -9.36 10.52
N HIS A 223 -12.66 -9.30 10.32
CA HIS A 223 -13.47 -10.50 10.17
C HIS A 223 -13.36 -11.06 8.75
N LYS A 224 -13.17 -12.37 8.63
CA LYS A 224 -13.13 -13.02 7.30
C LYS A 224 -14.40 -12.78 6.51
N GLY A 225 -15.56 -12.73 7.17
CA GLY A 225 -16.83 -12.40 6.52
C GLY A 225 -16.87 -11.01 5.87
N ASN A 226 -16.04 -10.08 6.34
CA ASN A 226 -15.93 -8.72 5.84
C ASN A 226 -14.88 -8.58 4.70
N GLU A 227 -14.30 -9.68 4.19
CA GLU A 227 -13.28 -9.61 3.12
C GLU A 227 -13.78 -8.96 1.81
N ASN A 228 -15.11 -8.88 1.66
CA ASN A 228 -15.79 -8.32 0.51
C ASN A 228 -16.21 -6.86 0.68
N ASP A 229 -15.81 -6.23 1.78
CA ASP A 229 -16.21 -4.86 2.08
C ASP A 229 -15.61 -3.84 1.12
N TYR A 230 -16.44 -2.88 0.77
CA TYR A 230 -16.00 -1.59 0.27
C TYR A 230 -15.97 -0.60 1.44
N PHE A 231 -15.29 0.52 1.24
CA PHE A 231 -15.40 1.62 2.19
C PHE A 231 -16.85 2.09 2.33
N HIS A 232 -17.25 2.65 3.47
CA HIS A 232 -18.57 3.27 3.58
C HIS A 232 -18.82 4.31 2.49
N PHE A 233 -20.08 4.39 2.07
CA PHE A 233 -20.56 5.29 1.01
C PHE A 233 -19.98 4.99 -0.38
N VAL A 234 -19.37 3.81 -0.57
CA VAL A 234 -18.77 3.39 -1.84
C VAL A 234 -19.31 2.03 -2.24
N ASN A 235 -19.77 1.90 -3.48
CA ASN A 235 -20.34 0.66 -4.03
C ASN A 235 -21.35 0.02 -3.07
N THR A 236 -21.16 -1.22 -2.63
CA THR A 236 -22.05 -1.89 -1.66
C THR A 236 -21.88 -1.42 -0.21
N GLY A 237 -20.88 -0.58 0.05
CA GLY A 237 -20.48 -0.17 1.39
C GLY A 237 -19.80 -1.28 2.17
N ALA A 238 -19.61 -1.02 3.46
CA ALA A 238 -19.27 -2.06 4.42
C ALA A 238 -20.45 -3.03 4.55
N THR A 239 -20.13 -4.31 4.73
CA THR A 239 -21.16 -5.32 5.04
C THR A 239 -21.67 -5.12 6.47
N LYS A 240 -22.24 -6.14 7.10
CA LYS A 240 -22.80 -5.99 8.45
C LYS A 240 -21.68 -6.22 9.48
N ASP A 241 -21.69 -5.46 10.58
CA ASP A 241 -20.84 -5.71 11.73
C ASP A 241 -20.96 -7.18 12.16
N ILE A 242 -19.82 -7.79 12.43
CA ILE A 242 -19.76 -9.17 12.88
C ILE A 242 -19.30 -9.12 14.33
N SER A 243 -20.15 -9.55 15.26
CA SER A 243 -19.81 -9.62 16.69
C SER A 243 -19.89 -11.05 17.23
N GLY A 244 -19.03 -11.36 18.19
CA GLY A 244 -19.02 -12.65 18.89
C GLY A 244 -18.56 -13.86 18.07
N THR A 245 -17.90 -13.64 16.93
CA THR A 245 -17.40 -14.70 16.04
C THR A 245 -15.90 -14.95 16.23
N SER A 246 -15.46 -16.15 15.87
CA SER A 246 -14.05 -16.56 15.87
C SER A 246 -13.38 -16.41 14.48
N ASP A 247 -14.02 -15.69 13.55
CA ASP A 247 -13.56 -15.58 12.16
C ASP A 247 -12.55 -14.44 11.96
N ILE A 248 -11.92 -13.97 13.04
CA ILE A 248 -10.89 -12.94 12.97
C ILE A 248 -9.70 -13.48 12.19
N TYR A 249 -9.40 -12.80 11.09
CA TYR A 249 -8.37 -13.15 10.15
C TYR A 249 -7.36 -12.02 10.02
N HIS A 250 -6.09 -12.40 9.87
CA HIS A 250 -4.97 -11.50 9.66
C HIS A 250 -4.44 -11.68 8.23
N TRP A 251 -4.57 -10.64 7.40
CA TRP A 251 -4.04 -10.58 6.03
C TRP A 251 -2.70 -9.85 6.00
N PHE A 252 -1.73 -10.41 5.28
CA PHE A 252 -0.43 -9.79 5.04
C PHE A 252 0.08 -10.17 3.63
N SER A 253 1.10 -9.46 3.13
CA SER A 253 1.62 -9.75 1.79
C SER A 253 2.10 -11.21 1.68
N GLY A 254 1.49 -11.96 0.75
CA GLY A 254 1.77 -13.40 0.55
C GLY A 254 0.93 -14.37 1.39
N GLY A 255 -0.03 -13.92 2.20
CA GLY A 255 -0.94 -14.84 2.87
C GLY A 255 -1.81 -14.27 3.99
N GLY A 256 -2.23 -15.16 4.88
CA GLY A 256 -2.92 -14.79 6.10
C GLY A 256 -3.21 -15.99 6.98
N TYR A 257 -3.74 -15.75 8.17
CA TYR A 257 -4.13 -16.79 9.12
C TYR A 257 -5.27 -16.31 10.01
N TYR A 258 -6.05 -17.24 10.55
CA TYR A 258 -7.01 -16.93 11.62
C TYR A 258 -6.25 -16.68 12.92
N LEU A 259 -6.62 -15.60 13.62
CA LEU A 259 -6.05 -15.30 14.92
C LEU A 259 -6.66 -16.22 15.99
N ASP A 260 -5.91 -17.27 16.34
CA ASP A 260 -6.02 -17.89 17.66
C ASP A 260 -5.22 -17.04 18.65
N VAL A 261 -5.77 -16.73 19.82
CA VAL A 261 -5.25 -15.70 20.77
C VAL A 261 -3.80 -15.96 21.29
N TRP A 262 -3.09 -16.99 20.82
CA TRP A 262 -1.76 -17.37 21.32
C TRP A 262 -0.86 -18.00 20.24
N LYS A 263 -0.04 -17.21 19.54
CA LYS A 263 1.37 -17.51 19.19
C LYS A 263 2.03 -16.40 18.34
N ASN A 264 3.33 -16.20 18.58
CA ASN A 264 4.23 -15.39 17.75
C ASN A 264 5.46 -16.25 17.38
N GLU A 265 5.85 -16.31 16.10
CA GLU A 265 7.10 -16.92 15.63
C GLU A 265 7.80 -16.00 14.62
N SER A 266 9.14 -15.95 14.67
CA SER A 266 9.98 -15.23 13.70
C SER A 266 11.00 -16.18 13.09
N SER A 267 11.28 -16.01 11.79
CA SER A 267 12.32 -16.72 11.07
C SER A 267 13.51 -15.79 10.76
N GLU A 268 14.70 -16.38 10.74
CA GLU A 268 15.96 -15.73 10.34
C GLU A 268 16.51 -16.40 9.08
N GLN A 269 16.95 -15.57 8.12
CA GLN A 269 17.72 -15.99 6.95
C GLN A 269 19.19 -15.54 7.09
N PRO A 270 20.14 -16.23 6.43
CA PRO A 270 21.56 -15.89 6.46
C PRO A 270 21.91 -14.70 5.54
N LEU A 271 22.85 -13.88 6.01
CA LEU A 271 23.38 -12.70 5.31
C LEU A 271 24.23 -13.08 4.09
N ASN A 272 23.94 -12.45 2.95
CA ASN A 272 24.78 -12.47 1.76
C ASN A 272 25.49 -11.11 1.61
N VAL A 273 26.80 -11.12 1.38
CA VAL A 273 27.60 -9.87 1.28
C VAL A 273 28.19 -9.78 -0.12
N GLY A 274 27.77 -8.76 -0.87
CA GLY A 274 28.29 -8.47 -2.21
C GLY A 274 29.76 -8.05 -2.24
N GLN A 275 30.41 -8.28 -3.38
CA GLN A 275 31.80 -7.82 -3.64
C GLN A 275 31.81 -6.41 -4.25
N THR A 276 32.86 -5.64 -3.98
CA THR A 276 33.08 -4.32 -4.59
C THR A 276 33.40 -4.45 -6.09
N LYS A 277 32.86 -3.55 -6.93
CA LYS A 277 33.08 -3.47 -8.37
C LYS A 277 33.35 -2.02 -8.78
N LYS A 278 34.10 -1.79 -9.86
CA LYS A 278 34.11 -0.47 -10.52
C LYS A 278 32.85 -0.34 -11.34
N LEU A 279 32.08 0.72 -11.10
CA LEU A 279 30.86 1.02 -11.84
C LEU A 279 30.87 2.49 -12.24
N GLY A 280 30.21 2.80 -13.35
CA GLY A 280 29.90 4.16 -13.75
C GLY A 280 28.39 4.34 -13.83
N ASN A 281 27.96 5.59 -13.90
CA ASN A 281 26.57 5.95 -14.14
C ASN A 281 26.13 5.43 -15.52
N VAL A 282 24.85 5.12 -15.63
CA VAL A 282 24.25 4.71 -16.90
C VAL A 282 23.20 5.72 -17.34
N LYS A 283 23.20 6.04 -18.63
CA LYS A 283 22.14 6.82 -19.26
C LYS A 283 21.00 5.87 -19.60
N ILE A 284 19.80 6.26 -19.22
CA ILE A 284 18.58 5.52 -19.50
C ILE A 284 17.69 6.29 -20.47
N GLU A 285 16.72 5.58 -21.02
CA GLU A 285 15.59 6.13 -21.74
C GLU A 285 14.34 5.40 -21.27
N HIS A 286 13.29 6.17 -20.97
CA HIS A 286 11.99 5.61 -20.65
C HIS A 286 11.42 4.85 -21.84
N GLU A 287 10.60 3.85 -21.56
CA GLU A 287 9.83 3.19 -22.59
C GLU A 287 8.93 4.20 -23.32
N ALA A 288 9.08 4.27 -24.65
CA ALA A 288 8.22 5.10 -25.48
C ALA A 288 6.89 4.38 -25.71
N LEU A 289 5.90 4.66 -24.87
CA LEU A 289 4.57 4.08 -24.98
C LEU A 289 3.67 4.98 -25.85
N ASN A 290 2.99 4.39 -26.83
CA ASN A 290 1.86 5.03 -27.48
C ASN A 290 0.62 4.79 -26.61
N TYR A 291 0.21 5.81 -25.85
CA TYR A 291 -0.83 5.63 -24.83
C TYR A 291 -2.18 5.21 -25.40
N GLU A 292 -2.52 5.64 -26.61
CA GLU A 292 -3.77 5.25 -27.28
C GLU A 292 -3.74 3.78 -27.73
N GLU A 293 -2.63 3.34 -28.31
CA GLU A 293 -2.45 1.93 -28.67
C GLU A 293 -2.38 1.05 -27.42
N LEU A 294 -1.74 1.53 -26.37
CA LEU A 294 -1.68 0.86 -25.08
C LEU A 294 -3.09 0.70 -24.50
N ALA A 295 -3.87 1.79 -24.39
CA ALA A 295 -5.24 1.73 -23.88
C ALA A 295 -6.12 0.78 -24.70
N LYS A 296 -6.02 0.81 -26.03
CA LYS A 296 -6.71 -0.16 -26.93
C LYS A 296 -6.27 -1.60 -26.73
N SER A 297 -5.04 -1.83 -26.26
CA SER A 297 -4.59 -3.18 -25.92
C SER A 297 -5.32 -3.70 -24.67
N PHE A 298 -5.57 -2.84 -23.67
CA PHE A 298 -6.25 -3.17 -22.41
C PHE A 298 -7.77 -3.25 -22.55
N PHE A 299 -8.39 -2.37 -23.33
CA PHE A 299 -9.85 -2.23 -23.42
C PHE A 299 -10.35 -2.49 -24.84
N THR A 300 -11.12 -3.57 -25.00
CA THR A 300 -11.65 -3.96 -26.32
C THR A 300 -12.96 -3.27 -26.68
N ASN A 301 -13.72 -2.80 -25.69
CA ASN A 301 -15.08 -2.27 -25.88
C ASN A 301 -15.12 -0.73 -25.93
N GLY A 302 -13.95 -0.09 -25.90
CA GLY A 302 -13.80 1.36 -25.76
C GLY A 302 -13.38 1.72 -24.33
N TYR A 303 -13.07 3.00 -24.09
CA TYR A 303 -12.67 3.50 -22.80
C TYR A 303 -12.99 4.99 -22.68
N VAL A 304 -13.17 5.48 -21.46
CA VAL A 304 -13.17 6.91 -21.14
C VAL A 304 -11.74 7.35 -20.86
N THR A 305 -11.37 8.56 -21.25
CA THR A 305 -10.02 9.12 -21.01
C THR A 305 -10.12 10.40 -20.21
N GLU A 306 -9.28 10.49 -19.19
CA GLU A 306 -9.16 11.67 -18.34
C GLU A 306 -7.69 12.05 -18.16
N THR A 307 -7.44 13.36 -17.99
CA THR A 307 -6.09 13.90 -17.81
C THR A 307 -5.99 14.63 -16.48
N GLY A 308 -4.83 14.52 -15.82
CA GLY A 308 -4.60 15.16 -14.53
C GLY A 308 -5.02 14.28 -13.35
N GLY A 309 -4.89 12.95 -13.51
CA GLY A 309 -5.00 11.99 -12.43
C GLY A 309 -3.87 12.12 -11.41
N GLU A 310 -3.79 11.17 -10.48
CA GLU A 310 -2.73 11.12 -9.47
C GLU A 310 -1.33 11.27 -10.11
N PHE A 311 -0.51 12.17 -9.57
CA PHE A 311 0.83 12.50 -10.09
C PHE A 311 0.87 12.92 -11.58
N GLY A 312 -0.21 13.54 -12.07
CA GLY A 312 -0.31 13.99 -13.46
C GLY A 312 -0.49 12.85 -14.47
N SER A 313 -0.96 11.68 -14.02
CA SER A 313 -1.26 10.55 -14.89
C SER A 313 -2.40 10.85 -15.87
N GLN A 314 -2.36 10.13 -16.99
CA GLN A 314 -3.50 9.96 -17.88
C GLN A 314 -4.23 8.67 -17.51
N ILE A 315 -5.54 8.77 -17.32
CA ILE A 315 -6.38 7.69 -16.80
C ILE A 315 -7.31 7.22 -17.90
N TYR A 316 -7.41 5.90 -18.05
CA TYR A 316 -8.33 5.23 -18.96
C TYR A 316 -9.21 4.26 -18.17
N THR A 317 -10.52 4.28 -18.38
CA THR A 317 -11.48 3.44 -17.64
C THR A 317 -12.46 2.72 -18.55
N ASP A 318 -12.76 1.46 -18.23
CA ASP A 318 -13.76 0.62 -18.91
C ASP A 318 -14.29 -0.46 -17.96
N GLU A 319 -15.62 -0.62 -17.87
CA GLU A 319 -16.29 -1.70 -17.12
C GLU A 319 -15.73 -2.03 -15.71
N GLY A 320 -15.27 -1.01 -14.96
CA GLY A 320 -14.72 -1.20 -13.62
C GLY A 320 -13.21 -1.48 -13.56
N ALA A 321 -12.54 -1.48 -14.72
CA ALA A 321 -11.10 -1.51 -14.86
C ALA A 321 -10.54 -0.10 -15.09
N ILE A 322 -9.29 0.12 -14.66
CA ILE A 322 -8.56 1.37 -14.77
C ILE A 322 -7.17 1.09 -15.32
N LEU A 323 -6.67 1.95 -16.19
CA LEU A 323 -5.27 2.03 -16.60
C LEU A 323 -4.77 3.45 -16.35
N ASN A 324 -3.80 3.58 -15.47
CA ASN A 324 -3.04 4.81 -15.23
C ASN A 324 -1.76 4.76 -16.05
N VAL A 325 -1.46 5.86 -16.75
CA VAL A 325 -0.21 6.06 -17.47
C VAL A 325 0.47 7.32 -16.93
N TYR A 326 1.61 7.15 -16.28
CA TYR A 326 2.34 8.22 -15.60
C TYR A 326 3.29 8.95 -16.55
N PRO A 327 3.66 10.21 -16.26
CA PRO A 327 4.62 10.97 -17.07
C PRO A 327 6.00 10.33 -17.21
N SER A 328 6.39 9.44 -16.29
CA SER A 328 7.62 8.64 -16.35
C SER A 328 7.57 7.52 -17.40
N GLY A 329 6.40 7.21 -17.94
CA GLY A 329 6.17 6.00 -18.75
C GLY A 329 5.78 4.78 -17.92
N ALA A 330 5.70 4.89 -16.61
CA ALA A 330 5.14 3.82 -15.78
C ALA A 330 3.63 3.66 -16.06
N ILE A 331 3.15 2.43 -15.92
CA ILE A 331 1.75 2.07 -16.12
C ILE A 331 1.23 1.23 -14.97
N SER A 332 -0.02 1.44 -14.59
CA SER A 332 -0.72 0.69 -13.55
C SER A 332 -2.13 0.38 -14.01
N TYR A 333 -2.39 -0.89 -14.27
CA TYR A 333 -3.69 -1.43 -14.63
C TYR A 333 -4.28 -2.20 -13.45
N SER A 334 -5.58 -2.02 -13.22
CA SER A 334 -6.28 -2.71 -12.16
C SER A 334 -7.77 -2.91 -12.46
N HIS A 335 -8.32 -4.04 -12.01
CA HIS A 335 -9.76 -4.27 -11.90
C HIS A 335 -10.01 -5.22 -10.72
N GLU A 336 -11.25 -5.26 -10.22
CA GLU A 336 -11.63 -6.08 -9.06
C GLU A 336 -11.13 -7.54 -9.16
N SER A 337 -10.57 -8.07 -8.05
CA SER A 337 -9.98 -9.41 -8.00
C SER A 337 -10.96 -10.47 -7.50
N GLY A 338 -10.63 -11.75 -7.74
CA GLY A 338 -11.31 -12.89 -7.11
C GLY A 338 -10.61 -13.36 -5.83
N THR A 339 -11.37 -13.89 -4.87
CA THR A 339 -10.84 -14.48 -3.61
C THR A 339 -10.97 -16.00 -3.53
N THR A 340 -11.39 -16.64 -4.63
CA THR A 340 -11.61 -18.09 -4.69
C THR A 340 -10.31 -18.86 -4.86
N THR A 341 -10.33 -20.17 -4.53
CA THR A 341 -9.17 -21.05 -4.72
C THR A 341 -8.73 -21.05 -6.18
N ALA A 342 -7.45 -20.76 -6.42
CA ALA A 342 -6.83 -20.76 -7.73
C ALA A 342 -6.97 -22.14 -8.39
N LEU A 343 -7.48 -22.16 -9.62
CA LEU A 343 -7.69 -23.38 -10.41
C LEU A 343 -6.47 -23.72 -11.28
N PHE A 344 -5.32 -23.14 -10.96
CA PHE A 344 -4.10 -23.22 -11.76
C PHE A 344 -2.86 -23.25 -10.88
N SER A 345 -1.77 -23.82 -11.41
CA SER A 345 -0.47 -23.91 -10.74
C SER A 345 0.35 -22.62 -10.88
N GLN A 346 1.44 -22.53 -10.12
CA GLN A 346 2.42 -21.44 -10.24
C GLN A 346 2.97 -21.28 -11.68
N GLU A 347 3.24 -22.39 -12.38
CA GLU A 347 3.73 -22.36 -13.76
C GLU A 347 2.67 -21.81 -14.72
N GLN A 348 1.40 -22.18 -14.52
CA GLN A 348 0.29 -21.66 -15.31
C GLN A 348 0.02 -20.18 -15.00
N ALA A 349 0.22 -19.74 -13.76
CA ALA A 349 0.15 -18.33 -13.38
C ALA A 349 1.23 -17.51 -14.10
N LEU A 350 2.46 -18.04 -14.14
CA LEU A 350 3.57 -17.42 -14.86
C LEU A 350 3.25 -17.32 -16.37
N GLN A 351 2.75 -18.39 -16.98
CA GLN A 351 2.33 -18.37 -18.40
C GLN A 351 1.22 -17.35 -18.67
N GLN A 352 0.26 -17.17 -17.75
CA GLN A 352 -0.78 -16.16 -17.86
C GLN A 352 -0.20 -14.74 -17.76
N ALA A 353 0.70 -14.50 -16.81
CA ALA A 353 1.40 -13.22 -16.68
C ALA A 353 2.23 -12.90 -17.93
N ASP A 354 3.01 -13.87 -18.44
CA ASP A 354 3.81 -13.71 -19.67
C ASP A 354 2.91 -13.38 -20.87
N ALA A 355 1.81 -14.11 -21.05
CA ALA A 355 0.87 -13.86 -22.14
C ALA A 355 0.22 -12.48 -22.04
N PHE A 356 -0.11 -12.03 -20.82
CA PHE A 356 -0.64 -10.71 -20.56
C PHE A 356 0.38 -9.63 -20.93
N ILE A 357 1.61 -9.71 -20.39
CA ILE A 357 2.69 -8.76 -20.69
C ILE A 357 2.95 -8.71 -22.21
N GLN A 358 3.00 -9.87 -22.86
CA GLN A 358 3.24 -9.97 -24.30
C GLN A 358 2.16 -9.28 -25.13
N LYS A 359 0.91 -9.33 -24.69
CA LYS A 359 -0.23 -8.67 -25.34
C LYS A 359 -0.24 -7.15 -25.10
N HIS A 360 0.25 -6.69 -23.95
CA HIS A 360 0.08 -5.31 -23.47
C HIS A 360 1.38 -4.48 -23.44
N GLY A 361 2.27 -4.71 -24.42
CA GLY A 361 3.53 -3.96 -24.57
C GLY A 361 4.75 -4.83 -24.86
N GLY A 362 4.62 -6.15 -24.72
CA GLY A 362 5.73 -7.08 -24.96
C GLY A 362 6.61 -7.26 -23.72
N MET A 363 7.22 -8.44 -23.59
CA MET A 363 8.22 -8.68 -22.55
C MET A 363 9.56 -8.04 -22.97
N PRO A 364 10.18 -7.18 -22.14
CA PRO A 364 11.52 -6.69 -22.42
C PRO A 364 12.53 -7.84 -22.48
N SER A 365 13.49 -7.77 -23.42
CA SER A 365 14.44 -8.87 -23.67
C SER A 365 15.43 -9.12 -22.53
N ASP A 366 15.61 -8.13 -21.65
CA ASP A 366 16.47 -8.18 -20.46
C ASP A 366 15.71 -8.51 -19.17
N ALA A 367 14.39 -8.77 -19.26
CA ALA A 367 13.58 -9.15 -18.12
C ALA A 367 13.87 -10.59 -17.68
N TYR A 368 13.92 -10.81 -16.36
CA TYR A 368 13.93 -12.12 -15.72
C TYR A 368 12.91 -12.16 -14.59
N VAL A 369 12.40 -13.35 -14.29
CA VAL A 369 11.54 -13.58 -13.12
C VAL A 369 12.40 -13.46 -11.87
N ASP A 370 12.11 -12.46 -11.04
CA ASP A 370 12.79 -12.22 -9.76
C ASP A 370 12.13 -13.01 -8.65
N GLU A 371 10.79 -12.98 -8.60
CA GLU A 371 10.02 -13.56 -7.50
C GLU A 371 8.65 -14.05 -7.98
N ILE A 372 8.18 -15.15 -7.39
CA ILE A 372 6.79 -15.62 -7.49
C ILE A 372 6.28 -15.94 -6.09
N ILE A 373 5.34 -15.13 -5.60
CA ILE A 373 4.73 -15.28 -4.28
C ILE A 373 3.33 -15.88 -4.42
N PRO A 374 3.04 -17.05 -3.85
CA PRO A 374 1.66 -17.55 -3.79
C PRO A 374 0.84 -16.66 -2.85
N ARG A 375 -0.33 -16.22 -3.31
CA ARG A 375 -1.31 -15.52 -2.48
C ARG A 375 -2.14 -16.58 -1.76
N LYS A 376 -2.07 -16.61 -0.44
CA LYS A 376 -2.73 -17.64 0.37
C LYS A 376 -3.88 -17.11 1.20
N SER A 377 -4.88 -17.95 1.40
CA SER A 377 -5.99 -17.76 2.33
C SER A 377 -6.19 -19.03 3.16
N VAL A 378 -6.98 -19.00 4.22
CA VAL A 378 -7.31 -20.17 5.04
C VAL A 378 -8.81 -20.41 5.02
N HIS A 379 -9.23 -21.66 4.89
CA HIS A 379 -10.63 -22.06 5.02
C HIS A 379 -11.09 -21.97 6.48
N GLU A 380 -12.20 -21.30 6.75
CA GLU A 380 -12.76 -21.14 8.10
C GLU A 380 -13.03 -22.47 8.80
N ASP A 381 -13.74 -23.38 8.13
CA ASP A 381 -14.19 -24.63 8.73
C ASP A 381 -13.06 -25.63 9.02
N THR A 382 -11.95 -25.54 8.29
CA THR A 382 -10.90 -26.58 8.31
C THR A 382 -9.54 -26.07 8.78
N GLY A 383 -9.32 -24.75 8.82
CA GLY A 383 -8.01 -24.16 9.04
C GLY A 383 -6.99 -24.48 7.94
N GLN A 384 -7.41 -25.06 6.82
CA GLN A 384 -6.51 -25.46 5.74
C GLN A 384 -6.17 -24.26 4.84
N GLU A 385 -4.86 -24.02 4.65
CA GLU A 385 -4.37 -23.05 3.66
C GLU A 385 -4.75 -23.46 2.23
N TYR A 386 -5.15 -22.47 1.43
CA TYR A 386 -5.34 -22.61 -0.01
C TYR A 386 -4.79 -21.39 -0.74
N VAL A 387 -4.41 -21.56 -2.01
CA VAL A 387 -3.87 -20.48 -2.85
C VAL A 387 -5.04 -19.79 -3.57
N THR A 388 -5.11 -18.47 -3.52
CA THR A 388 -6.10 -17.64 -4.23
C THR A 388 -5.57 -17.06 -5.54
N GLY A 389 -4.24 -17.01 -5.68
CA GLY A 389 -3.57 -16.50 -6.87
C GLY A 389 -2.06 -16.43 -6.66
N TYR A 390 -1.38 -15.71 -7.53
CA TYR A 390 0.07 -15.51 -7.46
C TYR A 390 0.43 -14.07 -7.78
N GLN A 391 1.44 -13.54 -7.09
CA GLN A 391 2.13 -12.32 -7.47
C GLN A 391 3.45 -12.71 -8.16
N ILE A 392 3.71 -12.15 -9.33
CA ILE A 392 4.94 -12.37 -10.10
C ILE A 392 5.64 -11.03 -10.29
N THR A 393 6.92 -10.98 -9.94
CA THR A 393 7.78 -9.81 -10.13
C THR A 393 8.86 -10.14 -11.17
N TYR A 394 8.95 -9.32 -12.21
CA TYR A 394 10.05 -9.33 -13.17
C TYR A 394 10.93 -8.10 -12.95
N ARG A 395 12.23 -8.30 -13.10
CA ARG A 395 13.25 -7.26 -13.00
C ARG A 395 14.28 -7.44 -14.10
N HIS A 396 15.21 -6.51 -14.17
CA HIS A 396 16.35 -6.56 -15.07
C HIS A 396 17.64 -6.14 -14.41
N SER A 397 18.72 -6.31 -15.15
CA SER A 397 20.08 -5.99 -14.73
C SER A 397 20.87 -5.48 -15.91
N TYR A 398 21.84 -4.62 -15.63
CA TYR A 398 22.83 -4.18 -16.60
C TYR A 398 24.22 -4.59 -16.12
N GLU A 399 24.94 -5.35 -16.95
CA GLU A 399 26.27 -5.90 -16.62
C GLU A 399 26.30 -6.66 -15.27
N ASP A 400 25.31 -7.53 -15.06
CA ASP A 400 25.12 -8.32 -13.83
C ASP A 400 24.94 -7.49 -12.55
N VAL A 401 24.53 -6.22 -12.69
CA VAL A 401 24.10 -5.36 -11.59
C VAL A 401 22.61 -5.12 -11.72
N ALA A 402 21.85 -5.54 -10.71
CA ALA A 402 20.40 -5.38 -10.71
C ALA A 402 20.01 -3.90 -10.73
N ILE A 403 18.93 -3.58 -11.43
CA ILE A 403 18.28 -2.27 -11.31
C ILE A 403 17.21 -2.42 -10.22
N ARG A 404 17.24 -1.52 -9.23
CA ARG A 404 16.37 -1.53 -8.04
C ARG A 404 16.02 -0.11 -7.62
N GLY A 405 14.83 0.08 -7.10
CA GLY A 405 14.33 1.35 -6.59
C GLY A 405 13.10 1.13 -5.72
N MET A 406 12.71 2.14 -4.95
CA MET A 406 11.45 2.16 -4.21
C MET A 406 10.34 2.52 -5.20
N ALA A 407 9.36 1.63 -5.42
CA ALA A 407 8.32 1.83 -6.43
C ALA A 407 8.89 2.22 -7.81
N GLY A 408 10.03 1.60 -8.17
CA GLY A 408 10.77 1.87 -9.41
C GLY A 408 10.74 0.68 -10.37
N ASP A 409 11.72 0.64 -11.28
CA ASP A 409 11.83 -0.35 -12.36
C ASP A 409 11.54 -1.81 -11.97
N ALA A 410 10.38 -2.29 -12.42
CA ALA A 410 9.91 -3.65 -12.33
C ALA A 410 8.66 -3.83 -13.18
N ILE A 411 8.34 -5.08 -13.50
CA ILE A 411 6.99 -5.48 -13.91
C ILE A 411 6.42 -6.34 -12.78
N LYS A 412 5.27 -5.95 -12.22
CA LYS A 412 4.60 -6.68 -11.13
C LYS A 412 3.21 -7.08 -11.60
N VAL A 413 2.87 -8.35 -11.44
CA VAL A 413 1.61 -8.93 -11.93
C VAL A 413 0.95 -9.71 -10.81
N ILE A 414 -0.33 -9.46 -10.55
CA ILE A 414 -1.16 -10.37 -9.77
C ILE A 414 -2.01 -11.18 -10.75
N VAL A 415 -2.02 -12.51 -10.58
CA VAL A 415 -2.85 -13.43 -11.35
C VAL A 415 -3.79 -14.18 -10.42
N ASP A 416 -5.08 -14.22 -10.74
CA ASP A 416 -6.10 -14.99 -10.04
C ASP A 416 -7.09 -15.65 -11.04
N ASN A 417 -8.20 -16.21 -10.55
CA ASN A 417 -9.19 -16.86 -11.41
C ASN A 417 -9.92 -15.91 -12.38
N SER A 418 -9.83 -14.59 -12.18
CA SER A 418 -10.36 -13.56 -13.07
C SER A 418 -9.35 -13.13 -14.16
N GLY A 419 -8.13 -13.66 -14.13
CA GLY A 419 -7.06 -13.29 -15.05
C GLY A 419 -6.01 -12.44 -14.35
N VAL A 420 -5.77 -11.24 -14.85
CA VAL A 420 -4.76 -10.30 -14.31
C VAL A 420 -5.44 -9.08 -13.71
N PRO A 421 -5.90 -9.16 -12.45
CA PRO A 421 -6.58 -8.04 -11.78
C PRO A 421 -5.65 -6.88 -11.44
N PHE A 422 -4.33 -7.08 -11.45
CA PHE A 422 -3.36 -6.02 -11.23
C PHE A 422 -2.10 -6.21 -12.06
N TYR A 423 -1.67 -5.14 -12.69
CA TYR A 423 -0.46 -5.08 -13.49
C TYR A 423 0.20 -3.71 -13.33
N TYR A 424 1.43 -3.70 -12.86
CA TYR A 424 2.28 -2.51 -12.81
C TYR A 424 3.52 -2.74 -13.66
N ARG A 425 3.93 -1.73 -14.42
CA ARG A 425 5.18 -1.75 -15.19
C ARG A 425 5.82 -0.38 -15.18
N GLU A 426 7.08 -0.35 -14.78
CA GLU A 426 8.03 0.70 -15.10
C GLU A 426 9.27 0.03 -15.66
N TRP A 427 9.72 0.48 -16.84
CA TRP A 427 10.88 -0.12 -17.51
C TRP A 427 11.75 0.90 -18.23
N ASN A 428 12.92 1.18 -17.65
CA ASN A 428 13.89 2.14 -18.14
C ASN A 428 15.04 1.43 -18.87
N PHE A 429 15.15 1.65 -20.18
CA PHE A 429 16.18 1.00 -21.00
C PHE A 429 17.54 1.66 -20.82
N VAL A 430 18.55 0.90 -20.40
CA VAL A 430 19.94 1.36 -20.39
C VAL A 430 20.47 1.52 -21.80
N LYS A 431 20.85 2.75 -22.18
CA LYS A 431 21.38 3.06 -23.52
C LYS A 431 22.89 3.01 -23.60
N SER A 432 23.55 3.50 -22.57
CA SER A 432 25.01 3.63 -22.57
C SER A 432 25.53 3.97 -21.17
N LYS A 433 26.79 3.59 -20.91
CA LYS A 433 27.55 4.16 -19.80
C LYS A 433 27.82 5.65 -20.03
N VAL A 434 27.81 6.44 -18.96
CA VAL A 434 28.24 7.83 -18.99
C VAL A 434 29.77 7.88 -18.98
N ILE A 435 30.36 8.38 -20.06
CA ILE A 435 31.83 8.44 -20.23
C ILE A 435 32.46 9.22 -19.06
N GLY A 436 33.52 8.65 -18.46
CA GLY A 436 34.27 9.28 -17.36
C GLY A 436 33.59 9.24 -16.00
N SER A 437 32.43 8.58 -15.89
CA SER A 437 31.73 8.42 -14.59
C SER A 437 32.21 7.22 -13.77
N GLU A 438 32.98 6.30 -14.37
CA GLU A 438 33.43 5.08 -13.71
C GLU A 438 34.42 5.38 -12.57
N LYS A 439 34.07 4.92 -11.37
CA LYS A 439 34.84 5.13 -10.14
C LYS A 439 34.82 3.88 -9.28
N ASP A 440 35.80 3.80 -8.38
CA ASP A 440 35.76 2.81 -7.31
C ASP A 440 34.54 3.09 -6.41
N THR A 441 33.89 2.02 -5.96
CA THR A 441 32.80 2.13 -4.98
C THR A 441 33.36 2.22 -3.57
N ILE A 442 32.62 2.87 -2.68
CA ILE A 442 32.93 2.87 -1.25
C ILE A 442 32.88 1.44 -0.67
N SER A 443 33.53 1.25 0.48
CA SER A 443 33.56 -0.04 1.15
C SER A 443 32.20 -0.38 1.77
N VAL A 444 31.88 -1.67 1.89
CA VAL A 444 30.65 -2.14 2.57
C VAL A 444 30.58 -1.64 4.02
N GLN A 445 31.74 -1.48 4.69
CA GLN A 445 31.79 -0.93 6.05
C GLN A 445 31.36 0.54 6.09
N ASP A 446 31.76 1.34 5.11
CA ASP A 446 31.33 2.74 5.01
C ASP A 446 29.83 2.84 4.68
N VAL A 447 29.34 1.96 3.81
CA VAL A 447 27.90 1.85 3.48
C VAL A 447 27.10 1.57 4.74
N LEU A 448 27.48 0.56 5.52
CA LEU A 448 26.78 0.19 6.76
C LEU A 448 26.74 1.35 7.75
N LYS A 449 27.86 2.06 7.92
CA LYS A 449 27.93 3.22 8.82
C LYS A 449 26.98 4.35 8.39
N LYS A 450 26.81 4.54 7.08
CA LYS A 450 25.90 5.55 6.52
C LYS A 450 24.44 5.12 6.63
N ALA A 451 24.16 3.87 6.27
CA ALA A 451 22.83 3.30 6.37
C ALA A 451 22.35 3.22 7.83
N GLU A 452 23.20 2.90 8.81
CA GLU A 452 22.81 2.80 10.22
C GLU A 452 22.18 4.09 10.77
N SER A 453 22.74 5.25 10.40
CA SER A 453 22.18 6.55 10.79
C SER A 453 20.78 6.76 10.20
N GLU A 454 20.59 6.40 8.93
CA GLU A 454 19.32 6.55 8.23
C GLU A 454 18.27 5.55 8.74
N ILE A 455 18.66 4.28 8.92
CA ILE A 455 17.81 3.24 9.51
C ILE A 455 17.28 3.73 10.85
N SER A 456 18.15 4.33 11.68
CA SER A 456 17.76 4.82 13.01
C SER A 456 16.83 6.04 12.94
N ALA A 457 17.05 6.94 11.98
CA ALA A 457 16.23 8.16 11.82
C ALA A 457 14.84 7.86 11.25
N LYS A 458 14.74 6.98 10.23
CA LYS A 458 13.49 6.67 9.53
C LYS A 458 12.68 5.52 10.13
N SER A 459 13.31 4.70 10.98
CA SER A 459 12.61 3.61 11.68
C SER A 459 11.67 4.20 12.71
N LYS A 460 10.36 3.92 12.58
CA LYS A 460 9.42 4.21 13.67
C LYS A 460 9.57 3.27 14.88
N SER A 461 10.62 2.45 14.93
CA SER A 461 10.85 1.47 15.99
C SER A 461 12.13 1.76 16.77
N THR A 462 12.07 1.53 18.08
CA THR A 462 13.23 1.60 19.00
C THR A 462 14.13 0.36 18.92
N LYS A 463 13.72 -0.66 18.15
CA LYS A 463 14.53 -1.87 17.95
C LYS A 463 15.66 -1.62 16.98
N LYS A 464 16.80 -2.26 17.26
CA LYS A 464 17.86 -2.40 16.26
C LYS A 464 17.34 -3.22 15.09
N GLN A 465 17.41 -2.65 13.89
CA GLN A 465 17.10 -3.37 12.67
C GLN A 465 18.24 -4.29 12.29
N LYS A 466 17.91 -5.51 11.86
CA LYS A 466 18.86 -6.43 11.26
C LYS A 466 18.94 -6.12 9.77
N VAL A 467 20.16 -5.87 9.29
CA VAL A 467 20.43 -5.86 7.84
C VAL A 467 20.37 -7.30 7.36
N GLU A 468 19.56 -7.56 6.35
CA GLU A 468 19.34 -8.88 5.76
C GLU A 468 20.19 -9.08 4.51
N ASN A 469 20.34 -8.02 3.70
CA ASN A 469 21.11 -8.06 2.47
C ASN A 469 21.84 -6.74 2.22
N ILE A 470 23.00 -6.82 1.58
CA ILE A 470 23.72 -5.66 1.05
C ILE A 470 24.20 -6.01 -0.36
N GLU A 471 23.67 -5.32 -1.35
CA GLU A 471 23.96 -5.57 -2.75
C GLU A 471 24.22 -4.29 -3.54
N MET A 472 25.00 -4.43 -4.60
CA MET A 472 25.22 -3.37 -5.58
C MET A 472 24.07 -3.34 -6.57
N VAL A 473 23.51 -2.16 -6.80
CA VAL A 473 22.40 -1.93 -7.72
C VAL A 473 22.63 -0.68 -8.56
N TYR A 474 21.89 -0.55 -9.64
CA TYR A 474 21.59 0.74 -10.25
C TYR A 474 20.30 1.27 -9.64
N TRP A 475 20.37 2.45 -9.01
CA TRP A 475 19.22 3.03 -8.34
C TRP A 475 18.25 3.65 -9.35
N SER A 476 17.05 3.09 -9.39
CA SER A 476 15.88 3.60 -10.11
C SER A 476 15.07 4.52 -9.20
N LYS A 477 14.69 5.70 -9.71
CA LYS A 477 13.79 6.61 -9.01
C LYS A 477 12.37 6.02 -8.95
N PRO A 478 11.54 6.45 -8.00
CA PRO A 478 10.11 6.12 -8.00
C PRO A 478 9.44 6.58 -9.30
N PHE A 479 8.42 5.85 -9.73
CA PHE A 479 7.68 6.10 -10.98
C PHE A 479 7.08 7.51 -11.10
N VAL A 480 6.91 8.25 -10.00
CA VAL A 480 6.41 9.63 -10.05
C VAL A 480 7.49 10.63 -10.49
N MET A 481 8.74 10.21 -10.57
CA MET A 481 9.89 11.08 -10.87
C MET A 481 10.57 10.70 -12.17
N LYS A 482 10.91 11.71 -12.98
CA LYS A 482 11.73 11.48 -14.17
C LYS A 482 13.20 11.20 -13.80
N GLN A 483 13.81 10.26 -14.52
CA GLN A 483 15.22 9.93 -14.41
C GLN A 483 15.84 9.71 -15.79
N ASP A 484 16.89 10.47 -16.11
CA ASP A 484 17.66 10.26 -17.36
C ASP A 484 18.99 9.52 -17.11
N ILE A 485 19.43 9.47 -15.86
CA ILE A 485 20.69 8.86 -15.43
C ILE A 485 20.46 8.05 -14.16
N MET A 486 20.80 6.76 -14.20
CA MET A 486 20.91 5.93 -13.00
C MET A 486 22.33 5.94 -12.47
N LYS A 487 22.44 6.11 -11.16
CA LYS A 487 23.70 6.01 -10.44
C LYS A 487 23.82 4.63 -9.81
N PRO A 488 25.03 4.06 -9.75
CA PRO A 488 25.23 2.87 -8.92
C PRO A 488 25.02 3.24 -7.45
N ALA A 489 24.36 2.35 -6.73
CA ALA A 489 24.08 2.47 -5.31
C ALA A 489 24.29 1.12 -4.61
N TRP A 490 24.52 1.17 -3.31
CA TRP A 490 24.35 0.03 -2.45
C TRP A 490 22.91 0.01 -1.94
N ARG A 491 22.21 -1.11 -2.16
CA ARG A 491 20.92 -1.39 -1.52
C ARG A 491 21.21 -2.16 -0.23
N VAL A 492 20.81 -1.57 0.89
CA VAL A 492 20.88 -2.16 2.23
C VAL A 492 19.45 -2.54 2.62
N SER A 493 19.13 -3.82 2.53
CA SER A 493 17.81 -4.34 2.85
C SER A 493 17.73 -4.71 4.33
N THR A 494 16.64 -4.31 4.96
CA THR A 494 16.21 -4.79 6.28
C THR A 494 14.87 -5.51 6.11
N LYS A 495 14.31 -6.06 7.19
CA LYS A 495 12.95 -6.61 7.18
C LYS A 495 11.87 -5.61 6.76
N ILE A 496 12.15 -4.32 6.91
CA ILE A 496 11.12 -3.27 6.93
C ILE A 496 11.25 -2.29 5.78
N GLN A 497 12.47 -2.09 5.28
CA GLN A 497 12.73 -1.13 4.22
C GLN A 497 14.07 -1.41 3.54
N ASP A 498 14.20 -0.86 2.35
CA ASP A 498 15.48 -0.73 1.66
C ASP A 498 16.04 0.67 1.82
N ILE A 499 17.33 0.76 2.12
CA ILE A 499 18.07 2.02 2.09
C ILE A 499 19.05 1.99 0.93
N TYR A 500 19.07 3.08 0.16
CA TYR A 500 19.97 3.24 -0.97
C TYR A 500 21.08 4.23 -0.61
N VAL A 501 22.34 3.81 -0.80
CA VAL A 501 23.53 4.63 -0.56
C VAL A 501 24.28 4.80 -1.87
N ASP A 502 24.51 6.03 -2.33
CA ASP A 502 25.29 6.29 -3.55
C ASP A 502 26.65 5.58 -3.46
N ALA A 503 26.94 4.74 -4.44
CA ALA A 503 28.07 3.83 -4.35
C ALA A 503 29.42 4.55 -4.45
N HIS A 504 29.45 5.81 -4.90
CA HIS A 504 30.68 6.60 -5.05
C HIS A 504 30.87 7.60 -3.92
N THR A 505 29.80 8.27 -3.48
CA THR A 505 29.89 9.33 -2.46
C THR A 505 29.62 8.82 -1.05
N GLY A 506 28.90 7.71 -0.91
CA GLY A 506 28.41 7.25 0.38
C GLY A 506 27.29 8.12 0.96
N GLU A 507 26.71 9.01 0.15
CA GLU A 507 25.52 9.77 0.54
C GLU A 507 24.29 8.86 0.46
N VAL A 508 23.44 8.93 1.49
CA VAL A 508 22.16 8.24 1.47
C VAL A 508 21.24 8.92 0.46
N ILE A 509 20.60 8.15 -0.39
CA ILE A 509 19.69 8.64 -1.41
C ILE A 509 18.31 8.83 -0.77
N ASP A 510 17.98 10.08 -0.45
CA ASP A 510 16.70 10.42 0.18
C ASP A 510 15.57 10.47 -0.85
N THR A 511 14.88 9.34 -0.97
CA THR A 511 13.79 9.15 -1.94
C THR A 511 12.55 9.96 -1.57
N GLU A 512 12.28 10.15 -0.27
CA GLU A 512 11.11 10.85 0.23
C GLU A 512 11.18 12.34 -0.11
N LYS A 513 12.30 12.98 0.22
CA LYS A 513 12.54 14.38 -0.12
C LYS A 513 12.36 14.62 -1.62
N ALA A 514 12.85 13.69 -2.43
CA ALA A 514 12.74 13.76 -3.88
C ALA A 514 11.28 13.73 -4.35
N ILE A 515 10.41 12.92 -3.73
CA ILE A 515 8.97 12.89 -4.04
C ILE A 515 8.25 14.13 -3.47
N LYS A 516 8.54 14.54 -2.23
CA LYS A 516 7.94 15.73 -1.60
C LYS A 516 8.20 17.00 -2.42
N GLU A 517 9.41 17.16 -2.95
CA GLU A 517 9.77 18.26 -3.86
C GLU A 517 9.04 18.20 -5.22
N PHE A 518 8.51 17.04 -5.63
CA PHE A 518 7.75 16.88 -6.88
C PHE A 518 6.26 17.18 -6.70
N VAL A 519 5.69 16.89 -5.52
CA VAL A 519 4.26 17.05 -5.24
C VAL A 519 3.88 18.51 -4.88
N GLN A 520 4.85 19.31 -4.43
CA GLN A 520 4.70 20.76 -4.17
C GLN A 520 4.81 21.59 -5.45
#